data_AF-A0A6G1PR03-F1
#
_entry.id   AF-A0A6G1PR03-F1
#
_cell.length_a   1.000
_cell.length_b   1.000
_cell.length_c   1.000
_cell.angle_alpha   90.00
_cell.angle_beta   90.00
_cell.angle_gamma   90.00
#
_symmetry.space_group_name_H-M   'P 1'
#
loop_
_entity.id
_entity.type
_entity.pdbx_description
1 polymer ?
#
loop_
_entity_poly.entity_id
_entity_poly.type
_entity_poly.pdbx_seq_one_letter_code
_entity_poly.pdbx_strand_id
1 'polypeptide(L)'
;MNSNLERAMVSLIAVFHKYSGKEGDKYKLSKGEVKTLLQKELGACQQAGDDSKVADIMKSLDLNKDGEMDFQEFAILVAAVTIACNALSEGCNKRTEKTCTDLEKTMMSLIAVFYSYSGKEGDNTKLNKGELKALLEKELGDFIECTDDPTKVQSIMNDLDLNKNGEVDFEEFVLFVAMLTMVCHEFFKQSAQKS
;
A
#
# COMPACT_ATOMS: atom_id res chain seq x y z
N MET A 1 9.84 13.13 13.34
CA MET A 1 8.41 13.30 13.00
C MET A 1 8.15 12.31 11.91
N ASN A 2 7.23 11.36 12.08
CA ASN A 2 7.03 10.34 11.05
C ASN A 2 6.55 10.99 9.75
N SER A 3 7.13 10.56 8.64
CA SER A 3 6.80 11.07 7.32
C SER A 3 5.36 10.77 6.91
N ASN A 4 4.90 11.31 5.77
CA ASN A 4 3.56 10.99 5.29
C ASN A 4 3.49 9.52 4.85
N LEU A 5 4.56 9.03 4.20
CA LEU A 5 4.64 7.65 3.75
C LEU A 5 4.68 6.66 4.91
N GLU A 6 5.49 6.93 5.93
CA GLU A 6 5.57 6.09 7.14
C GLU A 6 4.22 6.01 7.84
N ARG A 7 3.52 7.14 7.97
CA ARG A 7 2.16 7.16 8.53
C ARG A 7 1.18 6.36 7.68
N ALA A 8 1.31 6.37 6.36
CA ALA A 8 0.49 5.57 5.48
C ALA A 8 0.77 4.06 5.68
N MET A 9 2.03 3.65 5.72
CA MET A 9 2.44 2.26 5.98
C MET A 9 1.93 1.75 7.33
N VAL A 10 2.09 2.55 8.40
CA VAL A 10 1.56 2.21 9.73
C VAL A 10 0.03 2.14 9.71
N SER A 11 -0.63 3.04 8.99
CA SER A 11 -2.09 3.02 8.85
C SER A 11 -2.58 1.77 8.14
N LEU A 12 -1.88 1.26 7.11
CA LEU A 12 -2.22 -0.01 6.45
C LEU A 12 -2.20 -1.19 7.43
N ILE A 13 -1.13 -1.29 8.23
CA ILE A 13 -0.99 -2.32 9.26
C ILE A 13 -2.11 -2.18 10.30
N ALA A 14 -2.41 -0.95 10.74
CA ALA A 14 -3.45 -0.69 11.72
C ALA A 14 -4.85 -1.05 11.20
N VAL A 15 -5.15 -0.75 9.92
CA VAL A 15 -6.41 -1.15 9.28
C VAL A 15 -6.53 -2.66 9.24
N PHE A 16 -5.49 -3.39 8.86
CA PHE A 16 -5.53 -4.86 8.87
C PHE A 16 -5.87 -5.40 10.27
N HIS A 17 -5.12 -4.98 11.29
CA HIS A 17 -5.30 -5.44 12.67
C HIS A 17 -6.58 -4.92 13.35
N LYS A 18 -7.23 -3.90 12.79
CA LYS A 18 -8.58 -3.46 13.21
C LYS A 18 -9.65 -4.49 12.87
N TYR A 19 -9.41 -5.36 11.88
CA TYR A 19 -10.35 -6.37 11.43
C TYR A 19 -9.92 -7.79 11.75
N SER A 20 -8.63 -8.10 11.79
CA SER A 20 -8.12 -9.45 12.11
C SER A 20 -8.28 -9.79 13.59
N GLY A 21 -8.30 -11.09 13.90
CA GLY A 21 -8.31 -11.60 15.26
C GLY A 21 -9.59 -11.37 16.04
N LYS A 22 -10.68 -11.00 15.38
CA LYS A 22 -12.03 -11.08 15.95
C LYS A 22 -12.53 -12.52 15.92
N GLU A 23 -12.08 -13.26 14.91
CA GLU A 23 -12.34 -14.68 14.71
C GLU A 23 -11.04 -15.37 14.23
N GLY A 24 -10.77 -16.60 14.67
CA GLY A 24 -9.63 -17.37 14.14
C GLY A 24 -8.25 -16.85 14.52
N ASP A 25 -7.32 -16.82 13.56
CA ASP A 25 -5.93 -16.37 13.74
C ASP A 25 -5.85 -14.84 13.82
N LYS A 26 -5.23 -14.31 14.89
CA LYS A 26 -5.06 -12.87 15.09
C LYS A 26 -4.22 -12.15 14.03
N TYR A 27 -3.45 -12.88 13.24
CA TYR A 27 -2.61 -12.33 12.17
C TYR A 27 -3.17 -12.56 10.76
N LYS A 28 -4.39 -13.09 10.65
CA LYS A 28 -5.06 -13.34 9.37
C LYS A 28 -6.51 -12.84 9.43
N LEU A 29 -7.09 -12.64 8.27
CA LEU A 29 -8.49 -12.27 8.11
C LEU A 29 -9.29 -13.49 7.66
N SER A 30 -10.29 -13.88 8.45
CA SER A 30 -11.28 -14.86 8.03
C SER A 30 -12.14 -14.30 6.88
N LYS A 31 -12.88 -15.16 6.19
CA LYS A 31 -13.84 -14.71 5.15
C LYS A 31 -14.84 -13.68 5.67
N GLY A 32 -15.31 -13.83 6.91
CA GLY A 32 -16.23 -12.87 7.55
C GLY A 32 -15.55 -11.53 7.84
N GLU A 33 -14.29 -11.57 8.25
CA GLU A 33 -13.50 -10.36 8.53
C GLU A 33 -13.14 -9.61 7.24
N VAL A 34 -12.74 -10.31 6.16
CA VAL A 34 -12.53 -9.72 4.83
C VAL A 34 -13.82 -9.06 4.33
N LYS A 35 -14.96 -9.76 4.41
CA LYS A 35 -16.26 -9.19 4.03
C LYS A 35 -16.54 -7.89 4.79
N THR A 36 -16.32 -7.89 6.10
CA THR A 36 -16.55 -6.73 6.97
C THR A 36 -15.61 -5.58 6.64
N LEU A 37 -14.33 -5.86 6.40
CA LEU A 37 -13.33 -4.88 6.00
C LEU A 37 -13.74 -4.23 4.69
N LEU A 38 -14.05 -5.02 3.65
CA LEU A 38 -14.45 -4.50 2.35
C LEU A 38 -15.72 -3.63 2.45
N GLN A 39 -16.72 -4.05 3.21
CA GLN A 39 -17.95 -3.27 3.42
C GLN A 39 -17.71 -1.94 4.13
N LYS A 40 -16.87 -1.93 5.17
CA LYS A 40 -16.67 -0.74 6.02
C LYS A 40 -15.63 0.21 5.47
N GLU A 41 -14.57 -0.31 4.87
CA GLU A 41 -13.43 0.47 4.38
C GLU A 41 -13.55 0.79 2.87
N LEU A 42 -14.22 -0.04 2.07
CA LEU A 42 -14.39 0.15 0.61
C LEU A 42 -15.86 0.22 0.18
N GLY A 43 -16.78 0.46 1.12
CA GLY A 43 -18.24 0.51 0.90
C GLY A 43 -18.72 1.62 -0.05
N ALA A 44 -17.83 2.50 -0.54
CA ALA A 44 -18.13 3.39 -1.66
C ALA A 44 -18.33 2.61 -2.98
N CYS A 45 -17.74 1.43 -3.12
CA CYS A 45 -18.03 0.52 -4.21
C CYS A 45 -19.36 -0.20 -3.92
N GLN A 46 -20.40 0.04 -4.73
CA GLN A 46 -21.76 -0.54 -4.61
C GLN A 46 -21.82 -2.09 -4.57
N GLN A 47 -20.67 -2.76 -4.68
CA GLN A 47 -20.51 -4.20 -4.74
C GLN A 47 -19.66 -4.77 -3.58
N ALA A 48 -19.15 -3.92 -2.69
CA ALA A 48 -18.33 -4.35 -1.56
C ALA A 48 -19.21 -5.08 -0.53
N GLY A 49 -19.07 -6.41 -0.45
CA GLY A 49 -19.80 -7.24 0.52
C GLY A 49 -20.75 -8.29 -0.07
N ASP A 50 -20.79 -8.43 -1.40
CA ASP A 50 -21.39 -9.58 -2.06
C ASP A 50 -20.58 -10.86 -1.75
N ASP A 51 -21.23 -11.86 -1.16
CA ASP A 51 -20.54 -13.10 -0.73
C ASP A 51 -19.85 -13.84 -1.87
N SER A 52 -20.37 -13.73 -3.10
CA SER A 52 -19.72 -14.31 -4.29
C SER A 52 -18.44 -13.56 -4.61
N LYS A 53 -18.47 -12.24 -4.61
CA LYS A 53 -17.29 -11.41 -4.93
C LYS A 53 -16.22 -11.50 -3.85
N VAL A 54 -16.61 -11.54 -2.59
CA VAL A 54 -15.67 -11.77 -1.47
C VAL A 54 -15.00 -13.13 -1.65
N ALA A 55 -15.75 -14.17 -2.04
CA ALA A 55 -15.17 -15.48 -2.30
C ALA A 55 -14.20 -15.46 -3.50
N ASP A 56 -14.54 -14.74 -4.58
CA ASP A 56 -13.66 -14.60 -5.73
C ASP A 56 -12.37 -13.83 -5.39
N ILE A 57 -12.48 -12.75 -4.60
CA ILE A 57 -11.32 -11.98 -4.12
C ILE A 57 -10.42 -12.86 -3.25
N MET A 58 -11.00 -13.56 -2.25
CA MET A 58 -10.22 -14.48 -1.43
C MET A 58 -9.56 -15.55 -2.27
N LYS A 59 -10.28 -16.18 -3.20
CA LYS A 59 -9.71 -17.22 -4.05
C LYS A 59 -8.59 -16.71 -4.97
N SER A 60 -8.65 -15.45 -5.40
CA SER A 60 -7.67 -14.86 -6.30
C SER A 60 -6.40 -14.41 -5.57
N LEU A 61 -6.51 -14.13 -4.26
CA LEU A 61 -5.45 -13.57 -3.45
C LEU A 61 -4.94 -14.51 -2.35
N ASP A 62 -5.62 -15.61 -2.08
CA ASP A 62 -5.17 -16.70 -1.20
C ASP A 62 -4.06 -17.50 -1.91
N LEU A 63 -2.85 -16.95 -1.84
CA LEU A 63 -1.65 -17.47 -2.49
C LEU A 63 -1.16 -18.74 -1.79
N ASN A 64 -1.30 -18.79 -0.47
CA ASN A 64 -0.83 -19.89 0.35
C ASN A 64 -1.86 -21.05 0.44
N LYS A 65 -3.11 -20.82 0.02
CA LYS A 65 -4.25 -21.76 -0.03
C LYS A 65 -4.71 -22.23 1.35
N ASP A 66 -4.59 -21.38 2.37
CA ASP A 66 -5.06 -21.68 3.73
C ASP A 66 -6.52 -21.30 3.97
N GLY A 67 -7.15 -20.60 3.01
CA GLY A 67 -8.55 -20.19 3.10
C GLY A 67 -8.80 -18.96 4.00
N GLU A 68 -7.74 -18.34 4.51
CA GLU A 68 -7.73 -17.07 5.21
C GLU A 68 -6.96 -16.03 4.35
N MET A 69 -6.93 -14.77 4.79
CA MET A 69 -6.15 -13.73 4.13
C MET A 69 -5.09 -13.20 5.08
N ASP A 70 -3.82 -13.48 4.80
CA ASP A 70 -2.71 -12.94 5.57
C ASP A 70 -2.40 -11.47 5.18
N PHE A 71 -1.43 -10.86 5.89
CA PHE A 71 -1.08 -9.47 5.64
C PHE A 71 -0.43 -9.24 4.27
N GLN A 72 0.31 -10.22 3.75
CA GLN A 72 0.94 -10.12 2.45
C GLN A 72 -0.13 -10.10 1.35
N GLU A 73 -1.13 -10.98 1.45
CA GLU A 73 -2.25 -11.05 0.51
C GLU A 73 -3.13 -9.79 0.59
N PHE A 74 -3.34 -9.26 1.80
CA PHE A 74 -3.99 -7.97 2.01
C PHE A 74 -3.21 -6.79 1.39
N ALA A 75 -1.89 -6.74 1.55
CA ALA A 75 -1.06 -5.68 0.98
C ALA A 75 -1.13 -5.66 -0.55
N ILE A 76 -1.18 -6.84 -1.19
CA ILE A 76 -1.37 -6.98 -2.63
C ILE A 76 -2.76 -6.48 -3.07
N LEU A 77 -3.82 -6.80 -2.32
CA LEU A 77 -5.16 -6.26 -2.57
C LEU A 77 -5.14 -4.73 -2.55
N VAL A 78 -4.57 -4.14 -1.51
CA VAL A 78 -4.51 -2.68 -1.36
C VAL A 78 -3.69 -2.05 -2.47
N ALA A 79 -2.57 -2.66 -2.87
CA ALA A 79 -1.77 -2.18 -3.99
C ALA A 79 -2.60 -2.13 -5.28
N ALA A 80 -3.29 -3.22 -5.62
CA ALA A 80 -4.13 -3.31 -6.80
C ALA A 80 -5.28 -2.28 -6.78
N VAL A 81 -5.95 -2.11 -5.63
CA VAL A 81 -7.02 -1.12 -5.48
C VAL A 81 -6.47 0.30 -5.56
N THR A 82 -5.29 0.57 -4.99
CA THR A 82 -4.65 1.90 -5.04
C THR A 82 -4.28 2.27 -6.48
N ILE A 83 -3.70 1.34 -7.24
CA ILE A 83 -3.38 1.52 -8.66
C ILE A 83 -4.66 1.81 -9.46
N ALA A 84 -5.72 1.02 -9.25
CA ALA A 84 -7.01 1.24 -9.89
C ALA A 84 -7.62 2.60 -9.50
N CYS A 85 -7.54 2.99 -8.22
CA CYS A 85 -8.00 4.30 -7.74
C CYS A 85 -7.22 5.44 -8.39
N ASN A 86 -5.91 5.29 -8.56
CA ASN A 86 -5.09 6.29 -9.23
C ASN A 86 -5.51 6.48 -10.69
N ALA A 87 -5.68 5.39 -11.43
CA ALA A 87 -6.16 5.43 -12.82
C ALA A 87 -7.55 6.07 -12.96
N LEU A 88 -8.43 5.89 -11.96
CA LEU A 88 -9.76 6.52 -11.92
C LEU A 88 -9.73 7.98 -11.45
N SER A 89 -8.65 8.42 -10.80
CA SER A 89 -8.55 9.75 -10.20
C SER A 89 -8.31 10.87 -11.22
N GLU A 90 -7.89 10.55 -12.45
CA GLU A 90 -7.94 11.49 -13.59
C GLU A 90 -9.37 11.97 -13.93
N GLY A 91 -10.41 11.36 -13.34
CA GLY A 91 -11.82 11.72 -13.51
C GLY A 91 -12.59 12.11 -12.24
N CYS A 92 -11.99 12.13 -11.05
CA CYS A 92 -12.73 12.32 -9.79
C CYS A 92 -12.57 13.73 -9.19
N ASN A 93 -12.85 14.77 -9.97
CA ASN A 93 -13.20 16.07 -9.41
C ASN A 93 -14.68 16.03 -9.00
N LYS A 94 -14.94 16.16 -7.70
CA LYS A 94 -16.25 16.13 -6.98
C LYS A 94 -16.62 14.77 -6.38
N ARG A 95 -16.22 14.56 -5.12
CA ARG A 95 -17.10 13.94 -4.12
C ARG A 95 -17.24 14.87 -2.93
N THR A 96 -18.41 15.50 -2.85
CA THR A 96 -18.97 16.21 -1.70
C THR A 96 -19.19 15.23 -0.54
N GLU A 97 -18.73 15.62 0.66
CA GLU A 97 -19.23 15.23 1.99
C GLU A 97 -19.53 13.74 2.28
N LYS A 98 -18.70 12.80 1.81
CA LYS A 98 -18.66 11.45 2.40
C LYS A 98 -17.40 11.32 3.26
N THR A 99 -17.56 10.97 4.53
CA THR A 99 -16.43 10.67 5.42
C THR A 99 -15.60 9.55 4.81
N CYS A 100 -14.39 9.88 4.39
CA CYS A 100 -13.44 8.93 3.83
C CYS A 100 -12.97 7.94 4.90
N THR A 101 -12.90 6.66 4.56
CA THR A 101 -12.53 5.58 5.49
C THR A 101 -11.02 5.63 5.82
N ASP A 102 -10.57 4.85 6.80
CA ASP A 102 -9.16 4.86 7.18
C ASP A 102 -8.29 4.28 6.05
N LEU A 103 -8.78 3.22 5.39
CA LEU A 103 -8.12 2.65 4.22
C LEU A 103 -8.10 3.61 3.04
N GLU A 104 -9.23 4.25 2.71
CA GLU A 104 -9.30 5.22 1.60
C GLU A 104 -8.37 6.42 1.83
N LYS A 105 -8.34 6.97 3.05
CA LYS A 105 -7.38 8.03 3.41
C LYS A 105 -5.94 7.57 3.25
N THR A 106 -5.65 6.34 3.62
CA THR A 106 -4.31 5.75 3.47
C THR A 106 -3.92 5.64 2.00
N MET A 107 -4.81 5.12 1.15
CA MET A 107 -4.57 5.04 -0.31
C MET A 107 -4.41 6.42 -0.94
N MET A 108 -5.24 7.40 -0.58
CA MET A 108 -5.07 8.79 -1.05
C MET A 108 -3.76 9.42 -0.57
N SER A 109 -3.31 9.09 0.64
CA SER A 109 -2.01 9.55 1.14
C SER A 109 -0.85 8.97 0.32
N LEU A 110 -0.91 7.71 -0.09
CA LEU A 110 0.11 7.10 -0.98
C LEU A 110 0.16 7.80 -2.33
N ILE A 111 -1.02 8.04 -2.93
CA ILE A 111 -1.15 8.79 -4.18
C ILE A 111 -0.55 10.19 -4.02
N ALA A 112 -0.93 10.91 -2.96
CA ALA A 112 -0.46 12.26 -2.69
C ALA A 112 1.06 12.33 -2.45
N VAL A 113 1.65 11.34 -1.77
CA VAL A 113 3.10 11.26 -1.59
C VAL A 113 3.77 11.15 -2.96
N PHE A 114 3.39 10.19 -3.81
CA PHE A 114 4.02 10.01 -5.12
C PHE A 114 4.00 11.30 -5.96
N TYR A 115 2.82 11.91 -6.13
CA TYR A 115 2.67 13.14 -6.92
C TYR A 115 3.26 14.39 -6.28
N SER A 116 3.63 14.36 -5.00
CA SER A 116 4.39 15.45 -4.37
C SER A 116 5.88 15.45 -4.73
N TYR A 117 6.38 14.34 -5.28
CA TYR A 117 7.76 14.19 -5.73
C TYR A 117 7.90 14.06 -7.24
N SER A 118 6.95 13.42 -7.94
CA SER A 118 6.97 13.28 -9.41
C SER A 118 6.68 14.60 -10.12
N GLY A 119 7.14 14.70 -11.38
CA GLY A 119 6.80 15.83 -12.25
C GLY A 119 7.37 17.19 -11.84
N LYS A 120 8.44 17.18 -11.06
CA LYS A 120 9.27 18.37 -10.86
C LYS A 120 10.19 18.58 -12.06
N GLU A 121 10.66 17.49 -12.65
CA GLU A 121 11.52 17.49 -13.84
C GLU A 121 11.23 16.26 -14.71
N GLY A 122 11.02 16.45 -16.03
CA GLY A 122 10.82 15.33 -16.96
C GLY A 122 9.35 14.91 -17.14
N ASP A 123 9.06 13.61 -17.06
CA ASP A 123 7.70 13.06 -17.15
C ASP A 123 6.92 13.36 -15.86
N ASN A 124 5.75 13.98 -16.00
CA ASN A 124 4.93 14.39 -14.85
C ASN A 124 4.26 13.22 -14.10
N THR A 125 4.38 12.00 -14.62
CA THR A 125 3.71 10.81 -14.11
C THR A 125 4.67 9.78 -13.50
N LYS A 126 5.97 10.08 -13.49
CA LYS A 126 7.01 9.17 -13.02
C LYS A 126 8.02 9.89 -12.14
N LEU A 127 8.77 9.11 -11.36
CA LEU A 127 9.89 9.57 -10.58
C LEU A 127 11.18 9.30 -11.35
N ASN A 128 11.90 10.35 -11.71
CA ASN A 128 13.27 10.21 -12.14
C ASN A 128 14.19 9.90 -10.93
N LYS A 129 15.47 9.58 -11.18
CA LYS A 129 16.43 9.24 -10.12
C LYS A 129 16.56 10.32 -9.03
N GLY A 130 16.55 11.60 -9.40
CA GLY A 130 16.66 12.72 -8.46
C GLY A 130 15.41 12.88 -7.60
N GLU A 131 14.23 12.72 -8.21
CA GLU A 131 12.95 12.77 -7.51
C GLU A 131 12.77 11.58 -6.57
N LEU A 132 13.14 10.37 -7.01
CA LEU A 132 13.17 9.18 -6.17
C LEU A 132 14.11 9.40 -4.98
N LYS A 133 15.33 9.92 -5.21
CA LYS A 133 16.26 10.26 -4.12
C LYS A 133 15.61 11.17 -3.07
N ALA A 134 14.98 12.27 -3.51
CA ALA A 134 14.34 13.21 -2.61
C ALA A 134 13.17 12.59 -1.83
N LEU A 135 12.41 11.69 -2.47
CA LEU A 135 11.35 10.92 -1.80
C LEU A 135 11.95 10.01 -0.73
N LEU A 136 12.98 9.22 -1.05
CA LEU A 136 13.62 8.31 -0.10
C LEU A 136 14.21 9.07 1.10
N GLU A 137 14.88 10.19 0.86
CA GLU A 137 15.47 11.04 1.92
C GLU A 137 14.42 11.58 2.89
N LYS A 138 13.32 12.11 2.34
CA LYS A 138 12.35 12.85 3.13
C LYS A 138 11.26 11.97 3.72
N GLU A 139 10.91 10.88 3.03
CA GLU A 139 9.84 9.98 3.44
C GLU A 139 10.34 8.71 4.13
N LEU A 140 11.57 8.25 3.84
CA LEU A 140 12.13 7.00 4.38
C LEU A 140 13.54 7.18 4.96
N GLY A 141 13.97 8.42 5.24
CA GLY A 141 15.32 8.71 5.72
C GLY A 141 15.68 8.00 7.03
N ASP A 142 14.69 7.75 7.89
CA ASP A 142 14.87 7.00 9.14
C ASP A 142 14.97 5.47 8.92
N PHE A 143 14.54 4.97 7.75
CA PHE A 143 14.54 3.53 7.40
C PHE A 143 15.68 3.14 6.45
N ILE A 144 16.10 4.04 5.58
CA ILE A 144 17.12 3.79 4.55
C ILE A 144 18.37 4.59 4.91
N GLU A 145 19.29 3.95 5.62
CA GLU A 145 20.59 4.55 5.90
C GLU A 145 21.39 4.76 4.59
N CYS A 146 21.86 5.99 4.41
CA CYS A 146 22.72 6.47 3.31
C CYS A 146 22.00 6.73 1.98
N THR A 147 20.87 7.44 2.01
CA THR A 147 20.30 8.09 0.81
C THR A 147 21.24 9.11 0.16
N ASP A 148 22.28 9.56 0.88
CA ASP A 148 23.36 10.38 0.34
C ASP A 148 24.28 9.62 -0.64
N ASP A 149 24.30 8.29 -0.60
CA ASP A 149 25.12 7.44 -1.48
C ASP A 149 24.42 7.22 -2.85
N PRO A 150 24.96 7.79 -3.95
CA PRO A 150 24.37 7.66 -5.27
C PRO A 150 24.29 6.21 -5.79
N THR A 151 25.15 5.31 -5.29
CA THR A 151 25.17 3.90 -5.68
C THR A 151 24.05 3.12 -5.03
N LYS A 152 23.73 3.42 -3.76
CA LYS A 152 22.57 2.80 -3.07
C LYS A 152 21.25 3.25 -3.68
N VAL A 153 21.11 4.55 -3.94
CA VAL A 153 19.92 5.09 -4.65
C VAL A 153 19.78 4.44 -6.02
N GLN A 154 20.89 4.21 -6.75
CA GLN A 154 20.83 3.49 -8.02
C GLN A 154 20.40 2.03 -7.86
N SER A 155 20.84 1.33 -6.81
CA SER A 155 20.40 -0.03 -6.55
C SER A 155 18.89 -0.08 -6.29
N ILE A 156 18.40 0.82 -5.43
CA ILE A 156 16.97 0.95 -5.14
C ILE A 156 16.22 1.25 -6.43
N MET A 157 16.67 2.22 -7.24
CA MET A 157 16.10 2.50 -8.55
C MET A 157 15.96 1.24 -9.41
N ASN A 158 17.03 0.43 -9.51
CA ASN A 158 17.02 -0.78 -10.33
C ASN A 158 16.07 -1.86 -9.78
N ASP A 159 15.85 -1.88 -8.47
CA ASP A 159 14.92 -2.82 -7.82
C ASP A 159 13.46 -2.39 -8.01
N LEU A 160 13.19 -1.08 -8.10
CA LEU A 160 11.86 -0.52 -8.35
C LEU A 160 11.49 -0.46 -9.84
N ASP A 161 12.45 -0.17 -10.73
CA ASP A 161 12.26 -0.04 -12.18
C ASP A 161 12.13 -1.42 -12.85
N LEU A 162 10.94 -2.03 -12.67
CA LEU A 162 10.61 -3.36 -13.15
C LEU A 162 10.62 -3.43 -14.69
N ASN A 163 10.19 -2.35 -15.34
CA ASN A 163 10.12 -2.26 -16.80
C ASN A 163 11.46 -1.83 -17.44
N LYS A 164 12.46 -1.42 -16.63
CA LYS A 164 13.82 -1.03 -17.03
C LYS A 164 13.88 0.21 -17.93
N ASN A 165 12.98 1.16 -17.73
CA ASN A 165 12.94 2.41 -18.50
C ASN A 165 13.81 3.53 -17.88
N GLY A 166 14.39 3.32 -16.70
CA GLY A 166 15.22 4.30 -15.98
C GLY A 166 14.42 5.31 -15.16
N GLU A 167 13.13 5.10 -14.95
CA GLU A 167 12.18 5.89 -14.17
C GLU A 167 11.31 4.96 -13.31
N VAL A 168 10.69 5.47 -12.24
CA VAL A 168 9.75 4.69 -11.42
C VAL A 168 8.35 5.23 -11.64
N ASP A 169 7.46 4.43 -12.21
CA ASP A 169 6.06 4.80 -12.36
C ASP A 169 5.23 4.55 -11.08
N PHE A 170 3.97 4.96 -11.10
CA PHE A 170 3.10 4.85 -9.92
C PHE A 170 2.85 3.39 -9.50
N GLU A 171 2.74 2.47 -10.45
CA GLU A 171 2.51 1.06 -10.17
C GLU A 171 3.74 0.45 -9.49
N GLU A 172 4.93 0.72 -10.01
CA GLU A 172 6.22 0.33 -9.43
C GLU A 172 6.39 0.88 -8.00
N PHE A 173 6.04 2.15 -7.77
CA PHE A 173 6.08 2.76 -6.45
C PHE A 173 5.13 2.09 -5.45
N VAL A 174 3.87 1.85 -5.83
CA VAL A 174 2.88 1.24 -4.92
C VAL A 174 3.28 -0.20 -4.55
N LEU A 175 3.79 -0.97 -5.51
CA LEU A 175 4.31 -2.31 -5.26
C LEU A 175 5.50 -2.28 -4.29
N PHE A 176 6.42 -1.33 -4.43
CA PHE A 176 7.52 -1.15 -3.49
C PHE A 176 7.04 -0.85 -2.08
N VAL A 177 6.10 0.08 -1.91
CA VAL A 177 5.55 0.42 -0.59
C VAL A 177 4.82 -0.78 0.03
N ALA A 178 4.10 -1.56 -0.78
CA ALA A 178 3.48 -2.80 -0.31
C ALA A 178 4.53 -3.77 0.21
N MET A 179 5.62 -4.01 -0.53
CA MET A 179 6.73 -4.87 -0.11
C MET A 179 7.40 -4.39 1.17
N LEU A 180 7.73 -3.10 1.27
CA LEU A 180 8.30 -2.54 2.50
C LEU A 180 7.35 -2.74 3.69
N THR A 181 6.06 -2.48 3.50
CA THR A 181 5.06 -2.63 4.57
C THR A 181 4.94 -4.09 5.02
N MET A 182 5.01 -5.05 4.09
CA MET A 182 5.05 -6.49 4.39
C MET A 182 6.27 -6.85 5.25
N VAL A 183 7.46 -6.37 4.88
CA VAL A 183 8.69 -6.60 5.65
C VAL A 183 8.58 -5.99 7.06
N CYS A 184 8.05 -4.78 7.18
CA CYS A 184 7.81 -4.13 8.47
C CYS A 184 6.85 -4.96 9.34
N HIS A 185 5.71 -5.40 8.79
CA HIS A 185 4.72 -6.19 9.51
C HIS A 185 5.31 -7.50 10.04
N GLU A 186 6.04 -8.24 9.19
CA GLU A 186 6.66 -9.50 9.60
C GLU A 186 7.73 -9.31 10.68
N PHE A 187 8.54 -8.25 10.59
CA PHE A 187 9.50 -7.90 11.63
C PHE A 187 8.81 -7.64 12.98
N PHE A 188 7.73 -6.85 12.99
CA PHE A 188 6.97 -6.56 14.22
C PHE A 188 6.20 -7.77 14.75
N LYS A 189 5.69 -8.63 13.88
CA LYS A 189 5.04 -9.89 14.25
C LYS A 189 6.03 -10.82 14.95
N GLN A 190 7.24 -10.98 14.41
CA GLN A 190 8.27 -11.81 15.03
C GLN A 190 8.77 -11.26 16.36
N SER A 191 8.88 -9.94 16.51
CA SER A 191 9.30 -9.34 17.78
C SER A 191 8.23 -9.48 18.87
N ALA A 192 6.94 -9.36 18.51
CA ALA A 192 5.82 -9.56 19.43
C ALA A 192 5.64 -11.02 19.88
N GLN A 193 6.12 -12.00 19.12
CA GLN A 193 6.07 -13.42 19.48
C GLN A 193 7.23 -13.87 20.38
N LYS A 194 8.29 -13.06 20.49
CA LYS A 194 9.48 -13.35 21.32
C LYS A 194 9.45 -12.68 22.70
N SER A 195 8.43 -11.87 22.97
CA SER A 195 8.17 -11.21 24.26
C SER A 195 7.10 -11.95 25.06
#